data_AF-A0A7K2NMR3-F1
#
_entry.id   AF-A0A7K2NMR3-F1
#
_cell.length_a   1.000
_cell.length_b   1.000
_cell.length_c   1.000
_cell.angle_alpha   90.00
_cell.angle_beta   90.00
_cell.angle_gamma   90.00
#
_symmetry.space_group_name_H-M   'P 1'
#
loop_
_entity.id
_entity.type
_entity.pdbx_description
1 polymer ?
#
loop_
_entity_poly.entity_id
_entity_poly.type
_entity_poly.pdbx_seq_one_letter_code
_entity_poly.pdbx_strand_id
1 'polypeptide(L)' 'LGKMGGNMRERLRNAGHTVVGYDTNPDRADVDSLVELVDRLERPRAVWVMVPAGGATQHVIDQLATLLKPGD' A
#
# COMPACT_ATOMS: atom_id res chain seq x y z
N LEU A 1 -3.18 -6.73 -1.91
CA LEU A 1 -3.05 -7.80 -0.91
C LEU A 1 -3.39 -9.22 -1.44
N GLY A 2 -2.65 -9.73 -2.43
CA GLY A 2 -2.63 -11.18 -2.73
C GLY A 2 -2.03 -12.01 -1.56
N LYS A 3 -1.95 -13.34 -1.69
CA LYS A 3 -1.48 -14.24 -0.61
C LYS A 3 -0.20 -13.77 0.09
N MET A 4 0.82 -13.38 -0.68
CA MET A 4 2.08 -12.88 -0.10
C MET A 4 1.90 -11.51 0.58
N GLY A 5 1.15 -10.58 -0.03
CA GLY A 5 0.97 -9.23 0.51
C GLY A 5 0.13 -9.20 1.78
N GLY A 6 -0.95 -9.99 1.81
CA GLY A 6 -1.74 -10.19 3.02
C GLY A 6 -0.90 -10.78 4.15
N ASN A 7 -0.14 -11.85 3.88
CA ASN A 7 0.73 -12.47 4.89
C ASN A 7 1.78 -11.49 5.43
N MET A 8 2.38 -10.66 4.58
CA MET A 8 3.34 -9.65 5.03
C MET A 8 2.68 -8.57 5.89
N ARG A 9 1.51 -8.06 5.49
CA ARG A 9 0.74 -7.10 6.28
C ARG A 9 0.47 -7.64 7.67
N GLU A 10 -0.05 -8.86 7.77
CA GLU A 10 -0.31 -9.50 9.07
C GLU A 10 0.97 -9.72 9.87
N ARG A 11 2.07 -10.11 9.22
CA ARG A 11 3.38 -10.26 9.89
C ARG A 11 3.85 -8.94 10.52
N LEU A 12 3.74 -7.84 9.81
CA LEU A 12 4.13 -6.52 10.31
C LEU A 12 3.21 -6.03 11.44
N ARG A 13 1.90 -6.24 11.30
CA ARG A 13 0.92 -5.95 12.36
C ARG A 13 1.22 -6.74 13.64
N ASN A 14 1.52 -8.03 13.50
CA ASN A 14 1.90 -8.89 14.63
C ASN A 14 3.23 -8.47 15.29
N ALA A 15 4.09 -7.74 14.57
CA ALA A 15 5.31 -7.14 15.11
C ALA A 15 5.06 -5.77 15.77
N GLY A 16 3.80 -5.30 15.85
CA GLY A 16 3.42 -4.05 16.50
C GLY A 16 3.42 -2.83 15.57
N HIS A 17 3.57 -3.00 14.26
CA HIS A 17 3.48 -1.89 13.31
C HIS A 17 2.05 -1.63 12.86
N THR A 18 1.65 -0.36 12.79
CA THR A 18 0.42 0.04 12.10
C THR A 18 0.63 -0.09 10.60
N VAL A 19 -0.16 -0.96 9.96
CA VAL A 19 -0.11 -1.16 8.51
C VAL A 19 -1.52 -1.05 7.93
N VAL A 20 -1.65 -0.23 6.89
CA VAL A 20 -2.88 -0.05 6.11
C VAL A 20 -2.64 -0.61 4.71
N GLY A 21 -3.53 -1.48 4.23
CA GLY A 21 -3.39 -2.16 2.96
C GLY A 21 -4.49 -1.80 1.97
N TYR A 22 -4.08 -1.59 0.72
CA TYR A 22 -4.98 -1.45 -0.42
C TYR A 22 -4.89 -2.69 -1.34
N ASP A 23 -6.01 -3.07 -1.94
CA ASP A 23 -6.12 -4.05 -3.02
C ASP A 23 -7.31 -3.70 -3.91
N THR A 24 -7.26 -4.09 -5.19
CA THR A 24 -8.41 -3.92 -6.09
C THR A 24 -9.58 -4.85 -5.77
N ASN A 25 -9.34 -5.93 -5.02
CA ASN A 25 -10.39 -6.73 -4.40
C ASN A 25 -10.76 -6.13 -3.03
N PRO A 26 -11.98 -5.59 -2.86
CA PRO A 26 -12.40 -4.93 -1.63
C PRO A 26 -12.44 -5.88 -0.42
N ASP A 27 -12.65 -7.18 -0.62
CA ASP A 27 -12.66 -8.18 0.46
C ASP A 27 -11.31 -8.32 1.17
N ARG A 28 -10.24 -7.79 0.56
CA ARG A 28 -8.87 -7.89 1.07
C ARG A 28 -8.31 -6.55 1.52
N ALA A 29 -8.95 -5.44 1.20
CA ALA A 29 -8.45 -4.09 1.45
C ALA A 29 -8.87 -3.60 2.85
N ASP A 30 -8.06 -2.72 3.43
CA ASP A 30 -8.43 -1.94 4.63
C ASP A 30 -9.01 -0.57 4.27
N VAL A 31 -8.74 -0.10 3.04
CA VAL A 31 -9.13 1.21 2.49
C VAL A 31 -9.49 1.06 1.03
N ASP A 32 -10.36 1.94 0.52
CA ASP A 32 -10.96 1.76 -0.81
C ASP A 32 -10.15 2.37 -1.95
N SER A 33 -9.07 3.11 -1.64
CA SER A 33 -8.24 3.77 -2.65
C SER A 33 -6.80 4.03 -2.20
N LEU A 34 -5.91 4.28 -3.16
CA LEU A 34 -4.56 4.77 -2.89
C LEU A 34 -4.54 6.15 -2.22
N VAL A 35 -5.53 7.00 -2.50
CA VAL A 35 -5.67 8.31 -1.85
C VAL A 35 -5.91 8.12 -0.37
N GLU A 36 -6.91 7.30 -0.01
CA GLU A 36 -7.20 7.00 1.39
C GLU A 36 -6.01 6.30 2.07
N LEU A 37 -5.31 5.39 1.37
CA LEU A 37 -4.10 4.77 1.89
C LEU A 37 -3.04 5.83 2.28
N VAL A 38 -2.76 6.79 1.39
CA VAL A 38 -1.75 7.83 1.63
C VAL A 38 -2.19 8.81 2.75
N ASP A 39 -3.48 9.11 2.83
CA ASP A 39 -4.04 10.00 3.85
C ASP A 39 -3.99 9.40 5.26
N ARG A 40 -3.98 8.06 5.38
CA ARG A 40 -3.86 7.35 6.66
C ARG A 40 -2.41 7.23 7.16
N LEU A 41 -1.42 7.63 6.37
CA LEU A 41 0.00 7.52 6.74
C LEU A 41 0.56 8.85 7.25
N GLU A 42 1.29 8.76 8.36
CA GLU A 42 2.11 9.86 8.86
C GLU A 42 3.38 10.03 8.00
N ARG A 43 3.88 11.27 7.90
CA ARG A 43 5.10 11.57 7.13
C ARG A 43 6.36 11.33 7.97
N PRO A 44 7.48 10.89 7.38
CA PRO A 44 7.64 10.49 5.98
C PRO A 44 6.92 9.16 5.69
N ARG A 45 6.19 9.10 4.58
CA ARG A 45 5.28 7.98 4.30
C ARG A 45 6.04 6.82 3.67
N ALA A 46 6.11 5.69 4.37
CA ALA A 46 6.64 4.46 3.79
C ALA A 46 5.53 3.67 3.07
N VAL A 47 5.65 3.52 1.74
CA VAL A 47 4.74 2.70 0.93
C VAL A 47 5.48 1.53 0.30
N TRP A 48 4.95 0.32 0.47
CA TRP A 48 5.50 -0.90 -0.12
C TRP A 48 4.54 -1.48 -1.17
N VAL A 49 5.04 -1.62 -2.40
CA VAL A 49 4.26 -2.12 -3.53
C VAL A 49 4.58 -3.58 -3.81
N MET A 50 3.59 -4.46 -3.65
CA MET A 50 3.66 -5.87 -4.06
C MET A 50 2.51 -6.22 -5.01
N VAL A 51 2.73 -5.92 -6.29
CA VAL A 51 1.85 -6.26 -7.42
C VAL A 51 2.67 -7.01 -8.48
N PRO A 52 2.06 -7.64 -9.49
CA PRO A 52 2.79 -8.28 -10.58
C PRO A 52 3.79 -7.33 -11.24
N ALA A 53 4.96 -7.85 -11.60
CA ALA A 53 6.00 -7.06 -12.24
C ALA A 53 5.53 -6.50 -13.61
N GLY A 54 6.17 -5.40 -14.04
CA GLY A 54 5.89 -4.75 -15.31
C GLY A 54 4.82 -3.65 -15.19
N GLY A 55 3.87 -3.63 -16.11
CA GLY A 55 2.90 -2.53 -16.24
C GLY A 55 2.06 -2.28 -14.98
N ALA A 56 1.71 -3.32 -14.22
CA ALA A 56 0.96 -3.15 -12.98
C ALA A 56 1.76 -2.39 -11.91
N THR A 57 3.04 -2.72 -11.73
CA THR A 57 3.93 -1.97 -10.85
C THR A 57 4.06 -0.52 -11.31
N GLN A 58 4.34 -0.29 -12.60
CA GLN A 58 4.53 1.07 -13.13
C GLN A 58 3.29 1.94 -12.89
N HIS A 59 2.10 1.40 -13.18
CA HIS A 59 0.83 2.12 -12.98
C HIS A 59 0.63 2.56 -11.52
N VAL A 60 0.88 1.66 -10.56
CA VAL A 60 0.74 1.99 -9.13
C VAL A 60 1.76 3.04 -8.69
N ILE A 61 3.01 2.94 -9.17
CA ILE A 61 4.05 3.92 -8.88
C ILE A 61 3.70 5.30 -9.46
N ASP A 62 3.20 5.37 -10.69
CA ASP A 62 2.78 6.62 -11.32
C ASP A 62 1.65 7.28 -10.52
N GLN A 63 0.66 6.51 -10.06
CA GLN A 63 -0.41 7.02 -9.21
C GLN A 63 0.13 7.53 -7.87
N LEU A 64 0.96 6.74 -7.19
CA LEU A 64 1.57 7.14 -5.91
C LEU A 64 2.44 8.39 -6.06
N ALA A 65 3.14 8.58 -7.18
CA ALA A 65 3.93 9.78 -7.45
C ALA A 65 3.10 11.06 -7.50
N THR A 66 1.79 10.96 -7.81
CA THR A 66 0.86 12.11 -7.75
C THR A 66 0.35 12.42 -6.34
N LEU A 67 0.44 11.46 -5.41
CA LEU A 67 -0.13 11.54 -4.06
C LEU A 67 0.92 11.78 -2.97
N LEU A 68 2.10 11.19 -3.14
CA LEU A 68 3.24 11.31 -2.25
C LEU A 68 3.95 12.66 -2.45
N LYS A 69 4.72 13.07 -1.44
CA LYS A 69 5.44 14.34 -1.42
C LYS A 69 6.95 14.10 -1.33
N PRO A 70 7.80 15.08 -1.71
CA PRO A 70 9.24 14.95 -1.52
C PRO A 70 9.59 14.54 -0.08
N GLY A 71 10.42 13.51 0.04
CA GLY A 71 10.85 12.92 1.32
C GLY A 71 10.00 11.74 1.81
N ASP A 72 8.89 11.43 1.14
CA ASP A 72 8.22 10.13 1.25
C ASP A 72 8.95 9.05 0.42
#